data_AF-A0A2D6RAB5-F1
#
_entry.id   AF-A0A2D6RAB5-F1
#
_cell.length_a   1.000
_cell.length_b   1.000
_cell.length_c   1.000
_cell.angle_alpha   90.00
_cell.angle_beta   90.00
_cell.angle_gamma   90.00
#
_symmetry.space_group_name_H-M   'P 1'
#
loop_
_entity.id
_entity.type
_entity.pdbx_description
1 polymer ?
#
loop_
_entity_poly.entity_id
_entity_poly.type
_entity_poly.pdbx_seq_one_letter_code
_entity_poly.pdbx_strand_id
1 'polypeptide(L)'
;MSLKAIWGVYHADGGIVGELRYVFGKIRGTAHCALCDITHSYVSEKKTMKECRSNSPVPFHLVHLNEQSEGLQSITEGMTPCVVAETDEDFQIILFSDELEECNKKVELFQEKLDAALEKLI
;
A
#
# COMPACT_ATOMS: atom_id res chain seq x y z
N MET A 1 10.90 -5.45 19.34
CA MET A 1 10.55 -4.74 18.10
C MET A 1 9.43 -3.76 18.35
N SER A 2 9.60 -2.50 17.94
CA SER A 2 8.64 -1.41 18.05
C SER A 2 8.30 -0.90 16.65
N LEU A 3 7.02 -0.93 16.29
CA LEU A 3 6.53 -0.38 15.03
C LEU A 3 6.76 1.14 14.99
N LYS A 4 7.36 1.63 13.89
CA LYS A 4 7.67 3.03 13.63
C LYS A 4 6.76 3.65 12.59
N ALA A 5 6.46 2.92 11.52
CA ALA A 5 5.58 3.38 10.44
C ALA A 5 5.03 2.19 9.64
N ILE A 6 4.02 2.48 8.83
CA ILE A 6 3.44 1.55 7.85
C ILE A 6 3.59 2.19 6.46
N TRP A 7 4.03 1.41 5.49
CA TRP A 7 4.25 1.85 4.12
C TRP A 7 3.45 0.99 3.15
N GLY A 8 2.42 1.55 2.52
CA GLY A 8 1.76 0.93 1.37
C GLY A 8 2.47 1.34 0.08
N VAL A 9 3.01 0.38 -0.65
CA VAL A 9 3.74 0.63 -1.90
C VAL A 9 2.89 0.21 -3.08
N TYR A 10 2.54 1.18 -3.92
CA TYR A 10 1.83 0.93 -5.17
C TYR A 10 2.74 0.32 -6.23
N HIS A 11 2.15 -0.46 -7.15
CA HIS A 11 2.82 -0.92 -8.36
C HIS A 11 2.61 0.08 -9.52
N ALA A 12 3.04 1.33 -9.31
CA ALA A 12 2.98 2.40 -10.30
C ALA A 12 4.00 3.50 -9.96
N ASP A 13 4.46 4.26 -10.97
CA ASP A 13 5.26 5.47 -10.77
C ASP A 13 4.37 6.70 -10.51
N GLY A 14 4.81 7.58 -9.61
CA GLY A 14 4.23 8.90 -9.38
C GLY A 14 4.75 9.89 -10.43
N GLY A 15 3.90 10.79 -10.93
CA GLY A 15 4.40 11.93 -11.71
C GLY A 15 3.51 12.57 -12.78
N ILE A 16 2.50 11.92 -13.37
CA ILE A 16 1.71 12.55 -14.48
C ILE A 16 0.19 12.35 -14.36
N VAL A 17 -0.35 11.96 -13.20
CA VAL A 17 -1.80 12.02 -12.97
C VAL A 17 -2.04 12.25 -11.48
N GLY A 18 -1.94 13.50 -11.03
CA GLY A 18 -2.41 13.89 -9.70
C GLY A 18 -3.87 13.45 -9.53
N GLU A 19 -4.17 12.81 -8.40
CA GLU A 19 -5.51 12.36 -7.99
C GLU A 19 -6.37 11.82 -9.15
N LEU A 20 -6.12 10.56 -9.52
CA LEU A 20 -7.00 9.73 -10.33
C LEU A 20 -7.42 10.25 -11.70
N ARG A 21 -6.74 9.67 -12.66
CA ARG A 21 -7.40 9.17 -13.86
C ARG A 21 -7.11 7.69 -13.94
N TYR A 22 -8.08 6.90 -13.47
CA TYR A 22 -8.25 5.51 -13.89
C TYR A 22 -8.66 5.47 -15.38
N VAL A 23 -7.93 6.16 -16.24
CA VAL A 23 -8.28 6.33 -17.64
C VAL A 23 -7.08 5.92 -18.48
N PHE A 24 -7.28 4.79 -19.16
CA PHE A 24 -6.44 4.12 -20.17
C PHE A 24 -5.24 3.34 -19.61
N GLY A 25 -5.29 2.01 -19.42
CA GLY A 25 -6.18 0.98 -19.96
C GLY A 25 -5.56 0.31 -21.18
N LYS A 26 -5.58 -1.03 -21.26
CA LYS A 26 -5.32 -1.78 -22.51
C LYS A 26 -4.05 -1.40 -23.31
N ILE A 27 -3.09 -0.70 -22.70
CA ILE A 27 -1.75 -0.48 -23.24
C ILE A 27 -0.84 -1.50 -22.57
N ARG A 28 -1.03 -2.76 -22.98
CA ARG A 28 0.02 -3.76 -23.22
C ARG A 28 1.23 -3.89 -22.27
N GLY A 29 1.15 -3.53 -20.99
CA GLY A 29 2.29 -3.75 -20.09
C GLY A 29 2.25 -3.25 -18.64
N THR A 30 1.30 -2.44 -18.17
CA THR A 30 1.27 -2.04 -16.74
C THR A 30 0.37 -2.99 -15.94
N ALA A 31 0.96 -3.64 -14.93
CA ALA A 31 0.32 -4.67 -14.13
C ALA A 31 -0.83 -4.11 -13.27
N HIS A 32 -1.77 -4.99 -12.91
CA HIS A 32 -2.85 -4.69 -11.98
C HIS A 32 -2.27 -4.30 -10.61
N CYS A 33 -2.84 -3.28 -9.96
CA CYS A 33 -2.42 -2.80 -8.64
C CYS A 33 -3.57 -2.90 -7.64
N ALA A 34 -3.63 -4.00 -6.88
CA ALA A 34 -4.66 -4.23 -5.86
C ALA A 34 -4.71 -3.12 -4.80
N LEU A 35 -3.55 -2.62 -4.35
CA LEU A 35 -3.50 -1.54 -3.37
C LEU A 35 -4.14 -0.25 -3.92
N CYS A 36 -3.90 0.08 -5.19
CA CYS A 36 -4.50 1.25 -5.83
C CYS A 36 -6.04 1.17 -5.83
N ASP A 37 -6.56 -0.02 -6.13
CA ASP A 37 -8.00 -0.31 -6.12
C ASP A 37 -8.60 -0.27 -4.71
N ILE A 38 -7.85 -0.69 -3.69
CA ILE A 38 -8.25 -0.57 -2.28
C ILE A 38 -8.29 0.89 -1.86
N THR A 39 -7.26 1.68 -2.17
CA THR A 39 -7.08 3.02 -1.60
C THR A 39 -7.87 4.10 -2.31
N HIS A 40 -8.16 3.98 -3.61
CA HIS A 40 -8.80 5.04 -4.38
C HIS A 40 -10.18 4.67 -4.95
N SER A 41 -10.98 5.71 -5.20
CA SER A 41 -12.24 5.64 -5.95
C SER A 41 -11.98 5.94 -7.44
N TYR A 42 -12.83 6.73 -8.12
CA TYR A 42 -12.62 7.13 -9.52
C TYR A 42 -11.85 8.45 -9.68
N VAL A 43 -11.83 9.28 -8.62
CA VAL A 43 -11.30 10.65 -8.64
C VAL A 43 -10.44 11.02 -7.42
N SER A 44 -10.49 10.27 -6.32
CA SER A 44 -9.73 10.57 -5.09
C SER A 44 -9.54 9.33 -4.20
N GLU A 45 -8.64 9.44 -3.22
CA GLU A 45 -8.50 8.45 -2.15
C GLU A 45 -9.84 8.28 -1.41
N LYS A 46 -10.21 7.03 -1.11
CA LYS A 46 -11.43 6.71 -0.37
C LYS A 46 -11.41 7.37 1.01
N LYS A 47 -12.55 7.89 1.45
CA LYS A 47 -12.70 8.44 2.80
C LYS A 47 -12.34 7.41 3.88
N THR A 48 -12.78 6.17 3.71
CA THR A 48 -12.47 5.06 4.62
C THR A 48 -10.96 4.77 4.67
N MET A 49 -10.23 4.94 3.56
CA MET A 49 -8.76 4.80 3.58
C MET A 49 -8.09 5.95 4.35
N LYS A 50 -8.57 7.18 4.16
CA LYS A 50 -8.09 8.34 4.94
C LYS A 50 -8.32 8.14 6.44
N GLU A 51 -9.48 7.62 6.81
CA GLU A 51 -9.84 7.28 8.19
C GLU A 51 -8.95 6.16 8.74
N CYS A 52 -8.78 5.06 8.00
CA CYS A 52 -7.87 3.96 8.34
C CYS A 52 -6.46 4.47 8.64
N ARG A 53 -5.90 5.32 7.78
CA ARG A 53 -4.57 5.92 7.97
C ARG A 53 -4.50 6.88 9.15
N SER A 54 -5.55 7.68 9.34
CA SER A 54 -5.59 8.68 10.42
C SER A 54 -5.78 8.05 11.80
N ASN A 55 -6.38 6.86 11.86
CA ASN A 55 -6.56 6.08 13.08
C ASN A 55 -5.34 5.19 13.42
N SER A 56 -4.36 5.10 12.52
CA SER A 56 -3.12 4.35 12.75
C SER A 56 -2.32 4.96 13.92
N PRO A 57 -1.81 4.16 14.86
CA PRO A 57 -1.01 4.65 15.98
C PRO A 57 0.39 5.15 15.55
N VAL A 58 0.80 4.80 14.33
CA VAL A 58 2.06 5.21 13.70
C VAL A 58 1.78 5.88 12.35
N PRO A 59 2.70 6.68 11.80
CA PRO A 59 2.56 7.21 10.45
C PRO A 59 2.25 6.10 9.43
N PHE A 60 1.19 6.30 8.64
CA PHE A 60 0.84 5.41 7.54
C PHE A 60 1.00 6.16 6.22
N HIS A 61 2.06 5.81 5.50
CA HIS A 61 2.45 6.35 4.21
C HIS A 61 1.94 5.50 3.05
N LEU A 62 1.58 6.16 1.95
CA LEU A 62 1.29 5.52 0.67
C LEU A 62 2.22 6.14 -0.37
N VAL A 63 2.98 5.32 -1.08
CA VAL A 63 4.04 5.77 -1.99
C VAL A 63 4.02 4.97 -3.29
N HIS A 64 4.46 5.62 -4.36
CA HIS A 64 4.72 5.01 -5.67
C HIS A 64 6.14 4.43 -5.74
N LEU A 65 6.41 3.64 -6.79
CA LEU A 65 7.69 2.95 -6.98
C LEU A 65 8.89 3.90 -6.89
N ASN A 66 8.80 5.07 -7.53
CA ASN A 66 9.82 6.13 -7.58
C ASN A 66 9.81 7.10 -6.39
N GLU A 67 8.91 6.91 -5.42
CA GLU A 67 8.81 7.72 -4.19
C GLU A 67 9.40 7.00 -2.96
N GLN A 68 9.84 5.75 -3.13
CA GLN A 68 10.43 4.95 -2.05
C GLN A 68 11.84 5.43 -1.70
N SER A 69 12.22 5.26 -0.44
CA SER A 69 13.63 5.33 -0.04
C SER A 69 14.38 4.09 -0.55
N GLU A 70 15.72 4.17 -0.63
CA GLU A 70 16.55 3.03 -1.05
C GLU A 70 16.33 1.81 -0.14
N GLY A 71 16.18 2.01 1.17
CA GLY A 71 15.92 0.94 2.14
C GLY A 71 14.59 0.24 1.89
N LEU A 72 13.51 1.00 1.68
CA LEU A 72 12.20 0.42 1.37
C LEU A 72 12.20 -0.29 0.00
N GLN A 73 12.80 0.32 -1.02
CA GLN A 73 12.90 -0.26 -2.36
C GLN A 73 13.65 -1.59 -2.35
N SER A 74 14.71 -1.72 -1.55
CA SER A 74 15.56 -2.91 -1.51
C SER A 74 14.82 -4.20 -1.10
N ILE A 75 13.71 -4.08 -0.38
CA ILE A 75 12.89 -5.23 0.03
C ILE A 75 11.62 -5.41 -0.82
N THR A 76 11.14 -4.35 -1.47
CA THR A 76 9.87 -4.37 -2.23
C THR A 76 10.07 -4.61 -3.73
N GLU A 77 11.31 -4.57 -4.23
CA GLU A 77 11.61 -4.83 -5.64
C GLU A 77 11.08 -6.20 -6.08
N GLY A 78 10.24 -6.20 -7.13
CA GLY A 78 9.57 -7.41 -7.62
C GLY A 78 8.40 -7.93 -6.77
N MET A 79 8.09 -7.29 -5.64
CA MET A 79 7.07 -7.73 -4.67
C MET A 79 5.88 -6.77 -4.55
N THR A 80 5.83 -5.72 -5.38
CA THR A 80 4.75 -4.71 -5.35
C THR A 80 3.51 -5.14 -6.16
N PRO A 81 2.30 -4.73 -5.77
CA PRO A 81 1.99 -3.89 -4.61
C PRO A 81 2.11 -4.66 -3.30
N CYS A 82 2.51 -3.98 -2.23
CA CYS A 82 2.67 -4.58 -0.91
C CYS A 82 2.45 -3.57 0.23
N VAL A 83 2.35 -4.07 1.45
CA VAL A 83 2.43 -3.27 2.68
C VAL A 83 3.62 -3.70 3.51
N VAL A 84 4.36 -2.73 4.02
CA VAL A 84 5.57 -2.91 4.81
C VAL A 84 5.36 -2.31 6.19
N ALA A 85 5.77 -3.04 7.23
CA ALA A 85 6.02 -2.49 8.55
C ALA A 85 7.47 -2.00 8.63
N GLU A 86 7.65 -0.76 9.07
CA GLU A 86 8.94 -0.25 9.51
C GLU A 86 9.03 -0.41 11.02
N THR A 87 10.06 -1.09 11.50
CA THR A 87 10.33 -1.31 12.91
C THR A 87 11.58 -0.55 13.35
N ASP A 88 11.94 -0.64 14.62
CA ASP A 88 13.23 -0.14 15.11
C ASP A 88 14.44 -0.95 14.61
N GLU A 89 14.21 -2.12 14.02
CA GLU A 89 15.25 -3.05 13.56
C GLU A 89 15.39 -3.04 12.03
N ASP A 90 14.27 -3.12 11.31
CA ASP A 90 14.23 -3.33 9.85
C ASP A 90 12.89 -2.95 9.20
N PHE A 91 12.83 -3.14 7.88
CA PHE A 91 11.59 -3.15 7.11
C PHE A 91 11.14 -4.58 6.83
N GLN A 92 9.84 -4.88 7.00
CA GLN A 92 9.28 -6.20 6.75
C GLN A 92 8.01 -6.08 5.91
N ILE A 93 7.93 -6.79 4.78
CA ILE A 93 6.67 -6.93 4.03
C ILE A 93 5.71 -7.77 4.87
N ILE A 94 4.53 -7.21 5.14
CA ILE A 94 3.51 -7.81 6.00
C ILE A 94 2.22 -8.15 5.26
N LEU A 95 2.02 -7.56 4.07
CA LEU A 95 0.96 -7.97 3.15
C LEU A 95 1.51 -7.98 1.71
N PHE A 96 1.34 -9.10 1.03
CA PHE A 96 1.73 -9.27 -0.37
C PHE A 96 0.58 -9.02 -1.34
N SER A 97 0.89 -8.94 -2.64
CA SER A 97 -0.09 -8.61 -3.68
C SER A 97 -1.31 -9.53 -3.68
N ASP A 98 -1.14 -10.83 -3.47
CA ASP A 98 -2.23 -11.82 -3.42
C ASP A 98 -3.17 -11.58 -2.23
N GLU A 99 -2.62 -11.29 -1.05
CA GLU A 99 -3.41 -10.93 0.13
C GLU A 99 -4.20 -9.61 -0.08
N LEU A 100 -3.63 -8.68 -0.83
CA LEU A 100 -4.30 -7.43 -1.22
C LEU A 100 -5.43 -7.68 -2.23
N GLU A 101 -5.26 -8.60 -3.19
CA GLU A 101 -6.34 -8.99 -4.12
C GLU A 101 -7.56 -9.53 -3.36
N GLU A 102 -7.33 -10.35 -2.32
CA GLU A 102 -8.39 -10.91 -1.48
C GLU A 102 -9.22 -9.85 -0.74
N CYS A 103 -8.69 -8.64 -0.58
CA CYS A 103 -9.44 -7.52 -0.01
C CYS A 103 -10.59 -7.06 -0.92
N ASN A 104 -10.64 -7.50 -2.18
CA ASN A 104 -11.72 -7.20 -3.11
C ASN A 104 -12.03 -5.69 -3.20
N LYS A 105 -10.98 -4.86 -3.20
CA LYS A 105 -11.05 -3.38 -3.26
C LYS A 105 -11.75 -2.74 -2.05
N LYS A 106 -11.96 -3.47 -0.95
CA LYS A 106 -12.61 -2.98 0.27
C LYS A 106 -11.58 -2.58 1.31
N VAL A 107 -11.73 -1.39 1.87
CA VAL A 107 -10.82 -0.88 2.92
C VAL A 107 -11.03 -1.64 4.22
N GLU A 108 -12.25 -2.12 4.49
CA GLU A 108 -12.56 -2.84 5.71
C GLU A 108 -11.81 -4.19 5.77
N LEU A 109 -11.82 -4.95 4.67
CA LEU A 109 -11.06 -6.21 4.57
C LEU A 109 -9.55 -5.99 4.57
N PHE A 110 -9.09 -4.88 3.98
CA PHE A 110 -7.70 -4.47 4.05
C PHE A 110 -7.27 -4.18 5.50
N GLN A 111 -8.09 -3.45 6.25
CA GLN A 111 -7.81 -3.13 7.64
C GLN A 111 -7.77 -4.39 8.50
N GLU A 112 -8.71 -5.32 8.33
CA GLU A 112 -8.71 -6.61 9.05
C GLU A 112 -7.40 -7.39 8.81
N LYS A 113 -6.92 -7.45 7.56
CA LYS A 113 -5.66 -8.12 7.22
C LYS A 113 -4.45 -7.37 7.77
N LEU A 114 -4.45 -6.04 7.70
CA LEU A 114 -3.38 -5.20 8.25
C LEU A 114 -3.25 -5.41 9.76
N ASP A 115 -4.35 -5.33 10.49
CA ASP A 115 -4.38 -5.51 11.94
C ASP A 115 -3.86 -6.92 12.31
N ALA A 116 -4.37 -7.96 11.64
CA ALA A 116 -3.92 -9.33 11.86
C ALA A 116 -2.45 -9.58 11.48
N ALA A 117 -1.89 -8.83 10.53
CA ALA A 117 -0.48 -8.91 10.17
C ALA A 117 0.40 -8.19 11.22
N LEU A 118 -0.04 -7.03 11.72
CA LEU A 118 0.67 -6.28 12.75
C LEU A 118 0.69 -7.01 14.09
N GLU A 119 -0.38 -7.73 14.46
CA GLU A 119 -0.42 -8.56 15.68
C GLU A 119 0.67 -9.65 15.71
N LYS A 120 1.15 -10.11 14.54
CA LYS A 120 2.20 -11.14 14.44
C LYS A 120 3.62 -10.56 14.63
N LEU A 121 3.77 -9.24 14.62
CA LEU A 121 5.05 -8.55 14.80
C LEU A 121 5.37 -8.23 16.27
N ILE A 122 4.38 -8.40 17.16
CA ILE A 122 4.46 -8.05 18.59
C ILE A 122 4.72 -9.28 19.44
#